data_AF-A0A8H5ZK20-F1
#
_entry.id   AF-A0A8H5ZK20-F1
#
_cell.length_a   1.000
_cell.length_b   1.000
_cell.length_c   1.000
_cell.angle_alpha   90.00
_cell.angle_beta   90.00
_cell.angle_gamma   90.00
#
_symmetry.space_group_name_H-M   'P 1'
#
loop_
_entity.id
_entity.type
_entity.pdbx_description
1 polymer ?
#
loop_
_entity_poly.entity_id
_entity_poly.type
_entity_poly.pdbx_seq_one_letter_code
_entity_poly.pdbx_strand_id
1 'polypeptide(L)'
;MSEVKDYDYGRISSTEYDSCGDGEERREDHRQRSAFWTGHIKTILGVIRWMITTPLLIVTLLQLKNAPNSHISHATTMGNESPYKDTSSPYKDESSPYQEASAPRGNSSPSHDESWPKCGFTPAEAKSRGCKFDILSFAWQLPECYNAKLMEEFLAEKDWAFYRDPEGTSSVSRDVALQGELDLYVTQEYHRTHCMYMW
;
A
#
# COMPACT_ATOMS: atom_id res chain seq x y z
N MET A 1 6.48 29.74 20.46
CA MET A 1 6.82 28.40 19.95
C MET A 1 5.52 27.73 19.56
N SER A 2 5.11 27.86 18.30
CA SER A 2 4.02 27.10 17.71
C SER A 2 4.65 26.37 16.53
N GLU A 3 4.86 25.08 16.73
CA GLU A 3 5.36 24.16 15.72
C GLU A 3 4.36 24.19 14.55
N VAL A 4 4.76 24.84 13.45
CA VAL A 4 4.01 24.81 12.20
C VAL A 4 4.19 23.39 11.67
N LYS A 5 3.20 22.54 11.95
CA LYS A 5 3.20 21.19 11.42
C LYS A 5 2.86 21.29 9.95
N ASP A 6 3.87 21.08 9.13
CA ASP A 6 3.82 21.05 7.67
C ASP A 6 3.07 19.77 7.25
N TYR A 7 1.75 19.80 7.45
CA TYR A 7 0.88 18.74 6.99
C TYR A 7 0.42 19.13 5.58
N ASP A 8 1.01 18.52 4.57
CA ASP A 8 0.44 18.54 3.23
C ASP A 8 -0.81 17.64 3.25
N TYR A 9 -1.95 18.24 3.61
CA TYR A 9 -3.22 17.56 3.60
C TYR A 9 -3.75 17.54 2.17
N GLY A 10 -3.65 16.40 1.51
CA GLY A 10 -4.28 16.19 0.21
C GLY A 10 -5.81 16.34 0.33
N ARG A 11 -6.41 17.19 -0.49
CA ARG A 11 -7.87 17.25 -0.66
C ARG A 11 -8.31 16.04 -1.47
N ILE A 12 -9.35 15.34 -1.02
CA ILE A 12 -9.92 14.23 -1.78
C ILE A 12 -11.43 14.45 -1.92
N SER A 13 -11.93 14.29 -3.16
CA SER A 13 -13.33 14.54 -3.52
C SER A 13 -14.08 13.23 -3.74
N SER A 14 -15.30 13.17 -3.22
CA SER A 14 -16.22 12.04 -3.44
C SER A 14 -16.83 11.98 -4.85
N THR A 15 -16.54 12.96 -5.71
CA THR A 15 -17.13 13.08 -7.05
C THR A 15 -16.30 12.41 -8.15
N GLU A 16 -15.21 11.72 -7.80
CA GLU A 16 -14.33 11.07 -8.77
C GLU A 16 -14.86 9.69 -9.16
N TYR A 17 -14.76 9.38 -10.46
CA TYR A 17 -15.37 8.21 -11.07
C TYR A 17 -14.34 7.26 -11.62
N ASP A 18 -14.30 6.06 -11.08
CA ASP A 18 -13.64 4.95 -11.73
C ASP A 18 -14.69 4.01 -12.32
N SER A 19 -14.57 3.78 -13.63
CA SER A 19 -15.22 2.63 -14.25
C SER A 19 -14.55 1.38 -13.70
N CYS A 20 -15.33 0.36 -13.35
CA CYS A 20 -14.77 -0.90 -12.85
C CYS A 20 -13.82 -1.49 -13.88
N GLY A 21 -12.51 -1.36 -13.63
CA GLY A 21 -11.52 -2.25 -14.23
C GLY A 21 -11.75 -3.67 -13.71
N ASP A 22 -11.27 -4.67 -14.45
CA ASP A 22 -11.43 -6.11 -14.19
C ASP A 22 -10.92 -6.54 -12.78
N GLY A 23 -11.67 -6.22 -11.73
CA GLY A 23 -11.29 -6.39 -10.33
C GLY A 23 -11.46 -7.82 -9.82
N GLU A 24 -12.16 -8.67 -10.57
CA GLU A 24 -12.32 -10.10 -10.27
C GLU A 24 -10.96 -10.83 -10.32
N GLU A 25 -10.10 -10.49 -11.29
CA GLU A 25 -8.77 -11.10 -11.46
C GLU A 25 -7.80 -10.67 -10.34
N ARG A 26 -7.93 -9.43 -9.86
CA ARG A 26 -7.10 -8.89 -8.76
C ARG A 26 -7.44 -9.50 -7.39
N ARG A 27 -8.68 -9.96 -7.18
CA ARG A 27 -9.12 -10.62 -5.93
C ARG A 27 -8.41 -11.95 -5.69
N GLU A 28 -8.14 -12.71 -6.75
CA GLU A 28 -7.49 -14.01 -6.64
C GLU A 28 -5.96 -13.87 -6.47
N ASP A 29 -5.32 -12.89 -7.09
CA ASP A 29 -3.88 -12.60 -6.93
C ASP A 29 -3.50 -12.22 -5.49
N HIS A 30 -4.25 -11.33 -4.83
CA HIS A 30 -3.96 -10.97 -3.43
C HIS A 30 -4.17 -12.13 -2.44
N ARG A 31 -5.16 -13.00 -2.68
CA ARG A 31 -5.33 -14.24 -1.90
C ARG A 31 -4.13 -15.17 -2.08
N GLN A 32 -3.62 -15.30 -3.30
CA GLN A 32 -2.46 -16.14 -3.60
C GLN A 32 -1.16 -15.58 -3.00
N ARG A 33 -0.94 -14.26 -3.08
CA ARG A 33 0.27 -13.59 -2.55
C ARG A 33 0.34 -13.61 -1.02
N SER A 34 -0.78 -13.45 -0.32
CA SER A 34 -0.83 -13.56 1.15
C SER A 34 -0.62 -15.00 1.66
N ALA A 35 -1.16 -16.00 0.95
CA ALA A 35 -0.89 -17.41 1.23
C ALA A 35 0.60 -17.76 1.00
N PHE A 36 1.21 -17.22 -0.05
CA PHE A 36 2.63 -17.40 -0.34
C PHE A 36 3.53 -16.81 0.74
N TRP A 37 3.28 -15.56 1.16
CA TRP A 37 4.12 -14.88 2.14
C TRP A 37 4.08 -15.54 3.54
N THR A 38 2.90 -15.96 3.99
CA THR A 38 2.73 -16.66 5.27
C THR A 38 3.39 -18.04 5.28
N GLY A 39 3.41 -18.74 4.14
CA GLY A 39 4.13 -20.00 3.98
C GLY A 39 5.65 -19.83 4.01
N HIS A 40 6.15 -18.79 3.32
CA HIS A 40 7.59 -18.48 3.28
C HIS A 40 8.13 -18.09 4.67
N ILE A 41 7.40 -17.28 5.44
CA ILE A 41 7.82 -16.89 6.80
C ILE A 41 7.88 -18.10 7.73
N LYS A 42 6.88 -18.98 7.70
CA LYS A 42 6.88 -20.21 8.52
C LYS A 42 8.08 -21.11 8.18
N THR A 43 8.43 -21.19 6.90
CA THR A 43 9.58 -21.95 6.42
C THR A 43 10.90 -21.32 6.88
N ILE A 44 11.07 -20.01 6.70
CA ILE A 44 12.27 -19.27 7.11
C ILE A 44 12.47 -19.34 8.63
N LEU A 45 11.41 -19.10 9.42
CA LEU A 45 11.46 -19.24 10.88
C LEU A 45 11.80 -20.67 11.31
N GLY A 46 11.32 -21.68 10.57
CA GLY A 46 11.70 -23.08 10.76
C GLY A 46 13.19 -23.34 10.53
N VAL A 47 13.75 -22.82 9.43
CA VAL A 47 15.19 -22.94 9.10
C VAL A 47 16.04 -22.20 10.12
N ILE A 48 15.68 -20.96 10.49
CA ILE A 48 16.39 -20.18 11.51
C ILE A 48 16.36 -20.92 12.86
N ARG A 49 15.20 -21.45 13.27
CA ARG A 49 15.07 -22.25 14.49
C ARG A 49 15.95 -23.49 14.42
N TRP A 50 16.00 -24.19 13.30
CA TRP A 50 16.88 -25.36 13.12
C TRP A 50 18.36 -24.96 13.19
N MET A 51 18.77 -23.89 12.51
CA MET A 51 20.15 -23.36 12.53
C MET A 51 20.60 -22.86 13.90
N ILE A 52 19.69 -22.42 14.77
CA ILE A 52 20.03 -21.98 16.13
C ILE A 52 20.04 -23.18 17.10
N THR A 53 19.01 -24.02 17.04
CA THR A 53 18.82 -25.12 18.00
C THR A 53 19.77 -26.30 17.76
N THR A 54 20.14 -26.57 16.50
CA THR A 54 21.06 -27.67 16.17
C THR A 54 22.49 -27.45 16.68
N PRO A 55 23.17 -26.30 16.47
CA PRO A 55 24.49 -26.09 17.04
C PRO A 55 24.42 -25.96 18.57
N LEU A 56 23.35 -25.42 19.15
CA LEU A 56 23.18 -25.41 20.62
C LEU A 56 23.10 -26.82 21.21
N LEU A 57 22.36 -27.73 20.56
CA LEU A 57 22.29 -29.15 20.94
C LEU A 57 23.62 -29.87 20.71
N ILE A 58 24.30 -29.60 19.60
CA ILE A 58 25.60 -30.21 19.30
C ILE A 58 26.68 -29.73 20.29
N VAL A 59 26.73 -28.43 20.60
CA VAL A 59 27.66 -27.86 21.58
C VAL A 59 27.38 -28.41 22.97
N THR A 60 26.12 -28.49 23.40
CA THR A 60 25.77 -29.11 24.69
C THR A 60 26.19 -30.59 24.75
N LEU A 61 26.02 -31.35 23.66
CA LEU A 61 26.50 -32.73 23.58
C LEU A 61 28.04 -32.85 23.54
N LEU A 62 28.75 -31.88 22.97
CA LEU A 62 30.22 -31.82 22.95
C LEU A 62 30.79 -31.43 24.33
N GLN A 63 30.14 -30.51 25.05
CA GLN A 63 30.54 -30.13 26.41
C GLN A 63 30.34 -31.27 27.43
N LEU A 64 29.44 -32.21 27.18
CA LEU A 64 29.27 -33.43 28.00
C LEU A 64 30.41 -34.44 27.83
N LYS A 65 31.18 -34.37 26.72
CA LYS A 65 32.25 -35.35 26.45
C LYS A 65 33.64 -34.90 26.90
N ASN A 66 33.90 -33.61 27.05
CA ASN A 66 35.24 -33.11 27.39
C ASN A 66 35.19 -32.04 28.50
N ALA A 67 35.57 -32.43 29.72
CA ALA A 67 36.06 -31.52 30.76
C ALA A 67 37.58 -31.24 30.54
N PRO A 68 38.14 -30.13 31.04
CA PRO A 68 38.85 -29.16 30.21
C PRO A 68 40.38 -29.23 30.31
N ASN A 69 41.07 -28.66 29.32
CA ASN A 69 42.41 -28.11 29.51
C ASN A 69 42.51 -26.72 28.86
N SER A 70 42.93 -25.77 29.68
CA SER A 70 43.22 -24.37 29.42
C SER A 70 44.39 -24.18 28.45
N HIS A 71 44.34 -23.16 27.59
CA HIS A 71 45.52 -22.32 27.34
C HIS A 71 45.18 -20.93 26.78
N ILE A 72 46.02 -19.99 27.19
CA ILE A 72 45.97 -18.53 27.03
C ILE A 72 46.69 -18.10 25.73
N SER A 73 46.40 -16.86 25.27
CA SER A 73 47.25 -15.90 24.51
C SER A 73 46.71 -15.52 23.12
N HIS A 74 46.78 -14.31 22.55
CA HIS A 74 47.28 -12.96 22.91
C HIS A 74 46.57 -11.93 21.98
N ALA A 75 46.65 -10.65 22.33
CA ALA A 75 46.08 -9.49 21.63
C ALA A 75 46.84 -9.07 20.33
N THR A 76 46.17 -8.32 19.44
CA THR A 76 46.77 -7.23 18.61
C THR A 76 45.68 -6.27 18.14
N THR A 77 46.09 -5.01 17.98
CA THR A 77 45.33 -3.76 17.90
C THR A 77 45.46 -3.11 16.51
N MET A 78 44.52 -2.20 16.20
CA MET A 78 44.56 -1.06 15.24
C MET A 78 44.35 -1.34 13.73
N GLY A 79 43.56 -0.48 13.08
CA GLY A 79 43.44 -0.44 11.61
C GLY A 79 42.17 0.15 11.01
N ASN A 80 41.93 1.43 11.28
CA ASN A 80 41.15 2.43 10.55
C ASN A 80 41.42 2.47 9.03
N GLU A 81 40.36 2.51 8.19
CA GLU A 81 40.13 3.51 7.12
C GLU A 81 38.90 3.18 6.23
N SER A 82 38.11 4.22 5.97
CA SER A 82 37.12 4.37 4.89
C SER A 82 37.82 5.17 3.78
N PRO A 83 37.71 4.85 2.47
CA PRO A 83 36.62 5.42 1.67
C PRO A 83 36.26 4.62 0.40
N TYR A 84 34.97 4.46 0.07
CA TYR A 84 34.61 4.16 -1.32
C TYR A 84 33.62 5.17 -1.88
N LYS A 85 33.95 5.57 -3.10
CA LYS A 85 33.53 6.78 -3.79
C LYS A 85 32.19 6.57 -4.48
N ASP A 86 31.38 7.63 -4.36
CA ASP A 86 30.69 8.32 -5.44
C ASP A 86 30.94 7.78 -6.86
N THR A 87 29.88 7.27 -7.47
CA THR A 87 29.75 7.15 -8.91
C THR A 87 28.42 7.77 -9.32
N SER A 88 28.56 8.91 -9.99
CA SER A 88 27.54 9.63 -10.72
C SER A 88 26.77 8.72 -11.70
N SER A 89 25.45 8.81 -11.68
CA SER A 89 24.56 8.28 -12.72
C SER A 89 24.20 9.41 -13.69
N PRO A 90 24.58 9.32 -14.98
CA PRO A 90 24.08 10.20 -16.01
C PRO A 90 23.01 9.45 -16.80
N TYR A 91 21.73 9.61 -16.45
CA TYR A 91 20.67 9.38 -17.43
C TYR A 91 19.82 10.63 -17.55
N LYS A 92 19.94 11.21 -18.74
CA LYS A 92 19.33 12.45 -19.15
C LYS A 92 17.87 12.22 -19.50
N ASP A 93 17.11 13.22 -19.11
CA ASP A 93 15.80 13.61 -19.62
C ASP A 93 15.81 13.56 -21.17
N GLU A 94 14.93 12.75 -21.75
CA GLU A 94 14.59 12.80 -23.18
C GLU A 94 13.07 12.84 -23.30
N SER A 95 12.59 14.04 -23.64
CA SER A 95 11.25 14.36 -24.07
C SER A 95 10.75 13.41 -25.16
N SER A 96 9.56 12.83 -24.98
CA SER A 96 8.88 12.04 -26.00
C SER A 96 8.06 12.93 -26.94
N PRO A 97 8.31 12.92 -28.26
CA PRO A 97 7.46 13.53 -29.26
C PRO A 97 6.76 12.44 -30.07
N TYR A 98 5.51 12.11 -29.74
CA TYR A 98 4.67 11.34 -30.65
C TYR A 98 3.55 12.24 -31.17
N GLN A 99 3.75 12.63 -32.43
CA GLN A 99 2.82 13.33 -33.28
C GLN A 99 1.67 12.41 -33.70
N GLU A 100 0.50 13.04 -33.76
CA GLU A 100 -0.74 12.62 -34.39
C GLU A 100 -0.52 11.83 -35.70
N ALA A 101 -1.13 10.65 -35.79
CA ALA A 101 -1.34 9.97 -37.06
C ALA A 101 -2.82 9.56 -37.17
N SER A 102 -3.58 10.37 -37.89
CA SER A 102 -4.98 10.15 -38.24
C SER A 102 -5.12 8.97 -39.21
N ALA A 103 -5.70 7.86 -38.74
CA ALA A 103 -6.15 6.74 -39.57
C ALA A 103 -7.59 6.96 -40.08
N PRO A 104 -7.95 6.45 -41.28
CA PRO A 104 -9.23 6.76 -41.93
C PRO A 104 -10.42 6.09 -41.24
N ARG A 105 -11.53 6.86 -41.12
CA ARG A 105 -12.83 6.40 -40.60
C ARG A 105 -13.38 5.28 -41.49
N GLY A 106 -13.39 4.06 -40.95
CA GLY A 106 -14.01 2.89 -41.55
C GLY A 106 -14.93 2.20 -40.55
N ASN A 107 -16.23 2.33 -40.81
CA ASN A 107 -17.37 1.56 -40.31
C ASN A 107 -17.72 1.68 -38.81
N SER A 108 -18.83 2.39 -38.58
CA SER A 108 -19.60 2.38 -37.34
C SER A 108 -19.86 0.95 -36.88
N SER A 109 -19.09 0.52 -35.86
CA SER A 109 -19.48 -0.60 -35.01
C SER A 109 -20.84 -0.29 -34.37
N PRO A 110 -21.64 -1.32 -34.06
CA PRO A 110 -22.92 -1.12 -33.40
C PRO A 110 -22.66 -0.30 -32.14
N SER A 111 -23.34 0.84 -32.01
CA SER A 111 -23.41 1.56 -30.74
C SER A 111 -24.14 0.64 -29.77
N HIS A 112 -23.39 -0.22 -29.10
CA HIS A 112 -23.76 -0.72 -27.80
C HIS A 112 -23.76 0.50 -26.88
N ASP A 113 -24.84 1.28 -26.96
CA ASP A 113 -25.26 2.21 -25.92
C ASP A 113 -25.81 1.40 -24.72
N GLU A 114 -25.12 0.30 -24.40
CA GLU A 114 -25.16 -0.32 -23.10
C GLU A 114 -24.39 0.64 -22.20
N SER A 115 -25.10 1.68 -21.74
CA SER A 115 -24.64 2.54 -20.68
C SER A 115 -24.23 1.64 -19.52
N TRP A 116 -22.92 1.36 -19.41
CA TRP A 116 -22.35 0.69 -18.25
C TRP A 116 -22.95 1.29 -16.99
N PRO A 117 -23.35 0.48 -16.00
CA PRO A 117 -23.94 1.00 -14.78
C PRO A 117 -22.98 2.00 -14.13
N LYS A 118 -23.50 3.16 -13.73
CA LYS A 118 -22.73 4.26 -13.11
C LYS A 118 -23.34 4.66 -11.79
N CYS A 119 -22.51 5.06 -10.85
CA CYS A 119 -22.97 5.55 -9.54
C CYS A 119 -23.60 6.95 -9.57
N GLY A 120 -23.48 7.73 -10.65
CA GLY A 120 -24.07 9.09 -10.70
C GLY A 120 -23.22 10.13 -9.98
N PHE A 121 -23.55 11.43 -10.10
CA PHE A 121 -22.66 12.59 -9.85
C PHE A 121 -22.70 13.15 -8.45
N THR A 122 -23.54 12.56 -7.61
CA THR A 122 -23.69 12.99 -6.24
C THR A 122 -23.73 11.79 -5.31
N PRO A 123 -23.33 11.95 -4.04
CA PRO A 123 -23.53 10.94 -3.01
C PRO A 123 -24.99 10.46 -2.93
N ALA A 124 -25.96 11.35 -3.15
CA ALA A 124 -27.38 11.02 -3.15
C ALA A 124 -27.75 10.08 -4.31
N GLU A 125 -27.27 10.38 -5.53
CA GLU A 125 -27.46 9.49 -6.68
C GLU A 125 -26.81 8.14 -6.46
N ALA A 126 -25.56 8.12 -5.98
CA ALA A 126 -24.82 6.88 -5.71
C ALA A 126 -25.53 5.98 -4.72
N LYS A 127 -26.00 6.54 -3.60
CA LYS A 127 -26.82 5.82 -2.62
C LYS A 127 -28.12 5.31 -3.23
N SER A 128 -28.81 6.13 -4.04
CA SER A 128 -30.07 5.72 -4.70
C SER A 128 -29.88 4.56 -5.67
N ARG A 129 -28.67 4.42 -6.24
CA ARG A 129 -28.28 3.36 -7.17
C ARG A 129 -27.62 2.15 -6.48
N GLY A 130 -27.54 2.15 -5.14
CA GLY A 130 -26.96 1.06 -4.37
C GLY A 130 -25.44 1.01 -4.35
N CYS A 131 -24.76 2.03 -4.88
CA CYS A 131 -23.30 2.10 -4.83
C CYS A 131 -22.77 2.23 -3.40
N LYS A 132 -21.52 1.81 -3.22
CA LYS A 132 -20.82 1.83 -1.94
C LYS A 132 -19.67 2.83 -2.01
N PHE A 133 -19.56 3.68 -1.01
CA PHE A 133 -18.42 4.59 -0.91
C PHE A 133 -17.19 3.82 -0.44
N ASP A 134 -16.11 3.96 -1.20
CA ASP A 134 -14.81 3.37 -0.92
C ASP A 134 -13.85 4.46 -0.42
N ILE A 135 -13.47 4.43 0.86
CA ILE A 135 -12.59 5.43 1.47
C ILE A 135 -11.13 5.27 1.01
N LEU A 136 -10.75 4.11 0.44
CA LEU A 136 -9.40 3.92 -0.09
C LEU A 136 -9.23 4.72 -1.39
N SER A 137 -10.20 4.61 -2.29
CA SER A 137 -10.24 5.34 -3.57
C SER A 137 -10.92 6.72 -3.48
N PHE A 138 -11.64 7.00 -2.40
CA PHE A 138 -12.58 8.13 -2.25
C PHE A 138 -13.61 8.23 -3.37
N ALA A 139 -13.98 7.09 -3.96
CA ALA A 139 -14.92 7.02 -5.06
C ALA A 139 -16.17 6.21 -4.66
N TRP A 140 -17.27 6.47 -5.36
CA TRP A 140 -18.46 5.63 -5.27
C TRP A 140 -18.34 4.45 -6.24
N GLN A 141 -18.27 3.25 -5.68
CA GLN A 141 -18.08 2.00 -6.40
C GLN A 141 -19.40 1.25 -6.58
N LEU A 142 -19.57 0.59 -7.73
CA LEU A 142 -20.65 -0.38 -7.90
C LEU A 142 -20.51 -1.53 -6.88
N PRO A 143 -21.62 -2.15 -6.42
CA PRO A 143 -21.57 -3.25 -5.47
C PRO A 143 -20.62 -4.38 -5.86
N GLU A 144 -20.52 -4.69 -7.16
CA GLU A 144 -19.69 -5.75 -7.72
C GLU A 144 -18.19 -5.41 -7.67
N CYS A 145 -17.85 -4.13 -7.53
CA CYS A 145 -16.48 -3.62 -7.58
C CYS A 145 -15.95 -3.25 -6.19
N TYR A 146 -16.85 -2.95 -5.24
CA TYR A 146 -16.48 -2.63 -3.87
C TYR A 146 -15.76 -3.81 -3.18
N ASN A 147 -14.50 -3.59 -2.78
CA ASN A 147 -13.71 -4.59 -2.06
C ASN A 147 -13.83 -4.41 -0.55
N ALA A 148 -14.88 -5.01 0.03
CA ALA A 148 -15.15 -4.92 1.47
C ALA A 148 -13.99 -5.42 2.34
N LYS A 149 -13.31 -6.50 1.95
CA LYS A 149 -12.21 -7.09 2.71
C LYS A 149 -11.01 -6.15 2.78
N LEU A 150 -10.62 -5.57 1.64
CA LEU A 150 -9.51 -4.61 1.58
C LEU A 150 -9.82 -3.34 2.39
N MET A 151 -11.06 -2.88 2.30
CA MET A 151 -11.56 -1.76 3.09
C MET A 151 -11.48 -2.03 4.59
N GLU A 152 -11.91 -3.21 5.04
CA GLU A 152 -11.82 -3.63 6.44
C GLU A 152 -10.36 -3.72 6.91
N GLU A 153 -9.47 -4.30 6.10
CA GLU A 153 -8.04 -4.38 6.39
C GLU A 153 -7.42 -2.98 6.55
N PHE A 154 -7.68 -2.07 5.62
CA PHE A 154 -7.18 -0.70 5.69
C PHE A 154 -7.70 0.06 6.92
N LEU A 155 -8.99 -0.08 7.24
CA LEU A 155 -9.59 0.59 8.39
C LEU A 155 -9.12 0.00 9.74
N ALA A 156 -8.69 -1.26 9.76
CA ALA A 156 -8.16 -1.95 10.93
C ALA A 156 -6.66 -1.64 11.18
N GLU A 157 -5.91 -1.25 10.14
CA GLU A 157 -4.49 -0.89 10.27
C GLU A 157 -4.28 0.25 11.27
N LYS A 158 -5.16 1.26 11.27
CA LYS A 158 -5.03 2.45 12.12
C LYS A 158 -6.34 3.21 12.32
N ASP A 159 -6.40 3.98 13.40
CA ASP A 159 -7.35 5.07 13.57
C ASP A 159 -6.98 6.28 12.70
N TRP A 160 -7.41 6.21 11.43
CA TRP A 160 -7.25 7.28 10.46
C TRP A 160 -8.01 8.55 10.87
N ALA A 161 -7.34 9.69 10.71
CA ALA A 161 -7.89 11.01 11.01
C ALA A 161 -8.31 11.72 9.71
N PHE A 162 -9.50 12.31 9.73
CA PHE A 162 -10.09 13.05 8.62
C PHE A 162 -10.44 14.46 9.09
N TYR A 163 -10.32 15.45 8.20
CA TYR A 163 -10.54 16.86 8.52
C TYR A 163 -11.35 17.57 7.44
N ARG A 164 -12.03 18.67 7.80
CA ARG A 164 -12.74 19.54 6.84
C ARG A 164 -11.86 20.65 6.27
N ASP A 165 -10.70 20.88 6.87
CA ASP A 165 -9.76 21.95 6.54
C ASP A 165 -8.34 21.41 6.37
N PRO A 166 -7.52 22.06 5.52
CA PRO A 166 -6.13 21.71 5.33
C PRO A 166 -5.25 22.02 6.54
N GLU A 167 -5.72 22.75 7.54
CA GLU A 167 -4.94 22.98 8.77
C GLU A 167 -5.05 21.79 9.76
N GLY A 168 -5.97 20.85 9.52
CA GLY A 168 -6.20 19.70 10.38
C GLY A 168 -6.87 20.07 11.71
N THR A 169 -7.64 21.15 11.75
CA THR A 169 -8.23 21.69 12.98
C THR A 169 -9.67 21.22 13.22
N SER A 170 -10.43 20.98 12.15
CA SER A 170 -11.84 20.56 12.19
C SER A 170 -11.93 19.07 11.92
N SER A 171 -11.74 18.26 12.97
CA SER A 171 -11.78 16.80 12.88
C SER A 171 -13.15 16.27 12.47
N VAL A 172 -13.17 15.24 11.64
CA VAL A 172 -14.34 14.47 11.21
C VAL A 172 -14.23 13.06 11.77
N SER A 173 -15.29 12.57 12.42
CA SER A 173 -15.34 11.19 12.91
C SER A 173 -15.32 10.19 11.76
N ARG A 174 -14.71 9.02 11.97
CA ARG A 174 -14.70 7.90 11.00
C ARG A 174 -16.09 7.61 10.42
N ASP A 175 -17.13 7.52 11.25
CA ASP A 175 -18.50 7.21 10.79
C ASP A 175 -19.08 8.25 9.84
N VAL A 176 -18.65 9.51 9.96
CA VAL A 176 -19.08 10.59 9.05
C VAL A 176 -18.24 10.57 7.77
N ALA A 177 -16.94 10.30 7.88
CA ALA A 177 -16.07 10.16 6.71
C ALA A 177 -16.52 9.01 5.80
N LEU A 178 -16.89 7.87 6.39
CA LEU A 178 -17.37 6.69 5.67
C LEU A 178 -18.73 6.88 4.97
N GLN A 179 -19.45 7.98 5.24
CA GLN A 179 -20.69 8.29 4.52
C GLN A 179 -20.45 8.82 3.10
N GLY A 180 -19.23 9.28 2.80
CA GLY A 180 -18.85 9.78 1.47
C GLY A 180 -19.57 11.06 1.04
N GLU A 181 -20.08 11.84 2.00
CA GLU A 181 -20.84 13.06 1.73
C GLU A 181 -19.99 14.34 1.73
N LEU A 182 -18.72 14.22 2.12
CA LEU A 182 -17.84 15.34 2.39
C LEU A 182 -16.55 15.21 1.60
N ASP A 183 -16.05 16.35 1.12
CA ASP A 183 -14.65 16.46 0.75
C ASP A 183 -13.82 16.53 2.03
N LEU A 184 -12.76 15.73 2.08
CA LEU A 184 -11.95 15.56 3.27
C LEU A 184 -10.48 15.87 3.00
N TYR A 185 -9.82 16.26 4.08
CA TYR A 185 -8.38 16.44 4.18
C TYR A 185 -7.83 15.32 5.05
N VAL A 186 -6.75 14.69 4.60
CA VAL A 186 -6.12 13.53 5.25
C VAL A 186 -4.64 13.75 5.49
N THR A 187 -4.08 13.08 6.49
CA THR A 187 -2.65 13.24 6.78
C THR A 187 -1.77 12.70 5.65
N GLN A 188 -0.54 13.20 5.54
CA GLN A 188 0.46 12.65 4.62
C GLN A 188 0.69 11.14 4.79
N GLU A 189 0.59 10.65 6.04
CA GLU A 189 0.68 9.22 6.34
C GLU A 189 -0.47 8.45 5.72
N TYR A 190 -1.71 8.93 5.88
CA TYR A 190 -2.88 8.35 5.22
C TYR A 190 -2.70 8.30 3.71
N HIS A 191 -2.26 9.41 3.09
CA HIS A 191 -2.04 9.47 1.64
C HIS A 191 -1.03 8.42 1.17
N ARG A 192 0.14 8.35 1.83
CA ARG A 192 1.14 7.32 1.49
C ARG A 192 0.60 5.91 1.64
N THR A 193 -0.11 5.63 2.73
CA THR A 193 -0.64 4.29 2.98
C THR A 193 -1.73 3.91 1.99
N HIS A 194 -2.71 4.78 1.71
CA HIS A 194 -3.74 4.45 0.73
C HIS A 194 -3.15 4.21 -0.67
N CYS A 195 -2.08 4.93 -1.04
CA CYS A 195 -1.45 4.75 -2.35
C CYS A 195 -0.86 3.35 -2.47
N MET A 196 -0.30 2.81 -1.39
CA MET A 196 0.22 1.43 -1.37
C MET A 196 -0.88 0.37 -1.42
N TYR A 197 -2.09 0.69 -0.96
CA TYR A 197 -3.24 -0.23 -1.04
C TYR A 197 -3.87 -0.26 -2.44
N MET A 198 -3.69 0.79 -3.25
CA MET A 198 -4.30 0.91 -4.58
C MET A 198 -3.41 0.46 -5.75
N TRP A 199 -2.15 0.09 -5.51
CA TRP A 199 -1.15 -0.26 -6.54
C TRP A 199 -1.03 -1.77 -6.79
#